data_AF-A0A3N9XKU6-F1
#
_entry.id   AF-A0A3N9XKU6-F1
#
_cell.length_a   1.000
_cell.length_b   1.000
_cell.length_c   1.000
_cell.angle_alpha   90.00
_cell.angle_beta   90.00
_cell.angle_gamma   90.00
#
_symmetry.space_group_name_H-M   'P 1'
#
loop_
_entity.id
_entity.type
_entity.pdbx_description
1 polymer ?
#
loop_
_entity_poly.entity_id
_entity_poly.type
_entity_poly.pdbx_seq_one_letter_code
_entity_poly.pdbx_strand_id
1 'polypeptide(L)'
;MTPEQVLAFIGGGSVAGIVIDRLVTWILGRRKERTTLADYETQIAERLLGRMDAQLSGAETKLHLAETQMAAANLTIAGLREELAQAKAEVALLRNEVQARKNVAAERDQLLIKNAQLKAKIQNLGGTP
;
A
#
# COMPACT_ATOMS: atom_id res chain seq x y z
N MET A 1 46.20 67.39 25.62
CA MET A 1 44.73 67.42 25.47
C MET A 1 44.13 67.33 26.85
N THR A 2 43.36 68.33 27.26
CA THR A 2 42.75 68.37 28.59
C THR A 2 41.48 67.51 28.61
N PRO A 3 41.15 66.87 29.74
CA PRO A 3 39.98 65.97 29.84
C PRO A 3 38.65 66.63 29.48
N GLU A 4 38.56 67.97 29.57
CA GLU A 4 37.37 68.73 29.15
C GLU A 4 37.16 68.74 27.62
N GLN A 5 38.21 68.64 26.82
CA GLN A 5 38.11 68.56 25.35
C GLN A 5 37.60 67.20 24.88
N VAL A 6 37.88 66.14 25.64
CA VAL A 6 37.35 64.79 25.38
C VAL A 6 35.85 64.72 25.71
N LEU A 7 35.43 65.40 26.77
CA LEU A 7 34.01 65.47 27.15
C LEU A 7 33.19 66.30 26.15
N ALA A 8 33.74 67.40 25.61
CA ALA A 8 33.06 68.20 24.58
C ALA A 8 32.92 67.48 23.22
N PHE A 9 33.82 66.54 22.92
CA PHE A 9 33.72 65.70 21.72
C PHE A 9 32.64 64.61 21.83
N ILE A 10 32.35 64.16 23.05
CA ILE A 10 31.33 63.17 23.37
C ILE A 10 29.98 63.83 23.66
N GLY A 11 29.99 65.08 24.15
CA GLY A 11 28.82 65.92 24.39
C GLY A 11 28.22 66.51 23.11
N GLY A 12 27.63 65.65 22.26
CA GLY A 12 26.50 65.95 21.37
C GLY A 12 26.57 67.09 20.34
N GLY A 13 27.65 67.88 20.24
CA GLY A 13 27.71 69.08 19.39
C GLY A 13 28.87 69.13 18.38
N SER A 14 29.80 68.16 18.40
CA SER A 14 30.95 68.10 17.49
C SER A 14 30.69 67.18 16.30
N VAL A 15 31.22 67.52 15.11
CA VAL A 15 31.16 66.70 13.88
C VAL A 15 31.58 65.25 14.14
N ALA A 16 32.60 65.05 14.98
CA ALA A 16 33.05 63.71 15.33
C ALA A 16 32.09 62.93 16.23
N GLY A 17 31.39 63.62 17.14
CA GLY A 17 30.33 63.01 17.95
C GLY A 17 29.17 62.52 17.09
N ILE A 18 28.79 63.31 16.07
CA ILE A 18 27.76 62.93 15.09
C ILE A 18 28.21 61.71 14.27
N VAL A 19 29.47 61.67 13.85
CA VAL A 19 30.01 60.52 13.08
C VAL A 19 30.01 59.24 13.93
N ILE A 20 30.42 59.32 15.19
CA ILE A 20 30.43 58.17 16.11
C ILE A 20 29.01 57.69 16.39
N ASP A 21 28.07 58.60 16.68
CA ASP A 21 26.66 58.28 16.90
C ASP A 21 26.02 57.59 15.68
N ARG A 22 26.31 58.11 14.48
CA ARG A 22 25.85 57.51 13.21
C ARG A 22 26.42 56.10 13.02
N LEU A 23 27.69 55.90 13.35
CA LEU A 23 28.36 54.61 13.21
C LEU A 23 27.79 53.58 14.20
N VAL A 24 27.57 53.98 15.45
CA VAL A 24 26.96 53.15 16.49
C VAL A 24 25.53 52.78 16.12
N THR A 25 24.72 53.76 15.68
CA THR A 25 23.34 53.53 15.22
C THR A 25 23.29 52.58 14.03
N TRP A 26 24.22 52.71 13.08
CA TRP A 26 24.31 51.81 11.93
C TRP A 26 24.74 50.38 12.31
N ILE A 27 25.66 50.22 13.25
CA ILE A 27 26.07 48.90 13.75
C ILE A 27 24.93 48.24 14.53
N LEU A 28 24.22 48.98 15.39
CA LEU A 28 23.06 48.47 16.12
C LEU A 28 21.93 48.08 15.16
N GLY A 29 21.65 48.90 14.15
CA GLY A 29 20.66 48.63 13.11
C GLY A 29 20.95 47.31 12.39
N ARG A 30 22.20 47.10 11.94
CA ARG A 30 22.60 45.85 11.28
C ARG A 30 22.54 44.63 12.18
N ARG A 31 22.79 44.75 13.49
CA ARG A 31 22.63 43.62 14.42
C ARG A 31 21.17 43.22 14.56
N LYS A 32 20.25 44.20 14.71
CA LYS A 32 18.80 43.95 14.78
C LYS A 32 18.29 43.29 13.51
N GLU A 33 18.71 43.79 12.35
CA GLU A 33 18.32 43.23 11.05
C GLU A 33 18.79 41.77 10.88
N ARG A 34 20.03 41.46 11.30
CA ARG A 34 20.54 40.08 11.27
C ARG A 34 19.79 39.14 12.21
N THR A 35 19.42 39.58 13.41
CA THR A 35 18.61 38.76 14.32
C THR A 35 17.21 38.53 13.75
N THR A 36 16.59 39.54 13.15
CA THR A 36 15.26 39.38 12.53
C THR A 36 15.29 38.48 11.28
N LEU A 37 16.37 38.49 10.51
CA LEU A 37 16.56 37.58 9.37
C LEU A 37 16.75 36.14 9.85
N ALA A 38 17.55 35.91 10.90
CA ALA A 38 17.74 34.59 11.49
C ALA A 38 16.42 34.01 12.06
N ASP A 39 15.61 34.84 12.73
CA ASP A 39 14.29 34.43 13.21
C ASP A 39 13.33 34.09 12.05
N TYR A 40 13.40 34.85 10.95
CA TYR A 40 12.60 34.59 9.77
C TYR A 40 12.99 33.28 9.07
N GLU A 41 14.29 33.02 8.91
CA GLU A 41 14.81 31.77 8.37
C GLU A 41 14.43 30.57 9.26
N THR A 42 14.52 30.73 10.59
CA THR A 42 14.12 29.70 11.55
C THR A 42 12.62 29.40 11.44
N GLN A 43 11.78 30.43 11.34
CA GLN A 43 10.34 30.25 11.20
C GLN A 43 9.96 29.58 9.86
N ILE A 44 10.69 29.85 8.77
CA ILE A 44 10.50 29.14 7.50
C ILE A 44 10.90 27.67 7.64
N ALA A 45 12.05 27.40 8.26
CA ALA A 45 12.54 26.04 8.49
C ALA A 45 11.56 25.21 9.32
N GLU A 46 11.05 25.77 10.43
CA GLU A 46 10.04 25.11 11.27
C GLU A 46 8.75 24.81 10.52
N ARG A 47 8.25 25.75 9.70
CA ARG A 47 7.06 25.52 8.87
C ARG A 47 7.30 24.43 7.82
N LEU A 48 8.49 24.39 7.25
CA LEU A 48 8.84 23.40 6.24
C LEU A 48 8.95 22.00 6.86
N LEU A 49 9.61 21.90 8.02
CA LEU A 49 9.67 20.68 8.82
C LEU A 49 8.27 20.20 9.21
N GLY A 50 7.41 21.07 9.74
CA GLY A 50 6.04 20.70 10.10
C GLY A 50 5.20 20.23 8.91
N ARG A 51 5.42 20.77 7.70
CA ARG A 51 4.78 20.27 6.48
C ARG A 51 5.33 18.90 6.07
N MET A 52 6.64 18.70 6.18
CA MET A 52 7.26 17.40 5.88
C MET A 52 6.78 16.32 6.85
N ASP A 53 6.67 16.62 8.15
CA ASP A 53 6.15 15.68 9.15
C ASP A 53 4.68 15.31 8.86
N ALA A 54 3.85 16.30 8.50
CA ALA A 54 2.48 16.04 8.10
C ALA A 54 2.39 15.18 6.82
N GLN A 55 3.29 15.41 5.85
CA GLN A 55 3.35 14.59 4.63
C GLN A 55 3.82 13.17 4.92
N LEU A 56 4.84 12.99 5.77
CA LEU A 56 5.33 11.68 6.19
C LEU A 56 4.25 10.90 6.92
N SER A 57 3.59 11.51 7.92
CA SER A 57 2.48 10.88 8.64
C SER A 57 1.33 10.48 7.69
N GLY A 58 1.01 11.34 6.72
CA GLY A 58 0.02 11.03 5.69
C GLY A 58 0.45 9.88 4.77
N ALA A 59 1.73 9.79 4.45
CA ALA A 59 2.29 8.70 3.65
C ALA A 59 2.31 7.38 4.43
N GLU A 60 2.72 7.38 5.68
CA GLU A 60 2.69 6.22 6.59
C GLU A 60 1.28 5.66 6.75
N THR A 61 0.29 6.55 6.94
CA THR A 61 -1.11 6.13 7.03
C THR A 61 -1.59 5.45 5.75
N LYS A 62 -1.22 5.99 4.58
CA LYS A 62 -1.55 5.38 3.28
C LYS A 62 -0.85 4.04 3.07
N LEU A 63 0.41 3.93 3.51
CA LEU A 63 1.18 2.70 3.44
C LEU A 63 0.52 1.60 4.28
N HIS A 64 0.18 1.88 5.53
CA HIS A 64 -0.52 0.91 6.39
C HIS A 64 -1.88 0.50 5.85
N LEU A 65 -2.63 1.42 5.24
CA LEU A 65 -3.88 1.08 4.57
C LEU A 65 -3.63 0.13 3.39
N ALA A 66 -2.62 0.39 2.57
CA ALA A 66 -2.25 -0.46 1.45
C ALA A 66 -1.79 -1.85 1.91
N GLU A 67 -0.97 -1.94 2.96
CA GLU A 67 -0.55 -3.21 3.58
C GLU A 67 -1.76 -4.03 4.06
N THR A 68 -2.69 -3.37 4.73
CA THR A 68 -3.93 -4.01 5.22
C THR A 68 -4.78 -4.53 4.06
N GLN A 69 -4.93 -3.73 3.00
CA GLN A 69 -5.67 -4.13 1.80
C GLN A 69 -4.99 -5.31 1.09
N MET A 70 -3.66 -5.31 0.99
CA MET A 70 -2.90 -6.43 0.42
C MET A 70 -3.07 -7.71 1.24
N ALA A 71 -3.03 -7.62 2.58
CA ALA A 71 -3.27 -8.76 3.45
C ALA A 71 -4.67 -9.35 3.25
N ALA A 72 -5.71 -8.49 3.18
CA ALA A 72 -7.07 -8.93 2.89
C ALA A 72 -7.20 -9.59 1.51
N ALA A 73 -6.57 -9.00 0.48
CA ALA A 73 -6.57 -9.57 -0.86
C ALA A 73 -5.88 -10.95 -0.90
N ASN A 74 -4.78 -11.13 -0.17
CA ASN A 74 -4.09 -12.42 -0.07
C ASN A 74 -4.96 -13.50 0.58
N LEU A 75 -5.72 -13.16 1.63
CA LEU A 75 -6.68 -14.09 2.24
C LEU A 75 -7.78 -14.50 1.26
N THR A 76 -8.34 -13.54 0.52
CA THR A 76 -9.35 -13.81 -0.52
C THR A 76 -8.79 -14.74 -1.60
N ILE A 77 -7.57 -14.48 -2.08
CA ILE A 77 -6.91 -15.35 -3.08
C ILE A 77 -6.69 -16.76 -2.54
N ALA A 78 -6.34 -16.91 -1.27
CA ALA A 78 -6.19 -18.21 -0.64
C ALA A 78 -7.52 -18.98 -0.61
N GLY A 79 -8.62 -18.33 -0.20
CA GLY A 79 -9.96 -18.92 -0.21
C GLY A 79 -10.40 -19.36 -1.62
N LEU A 80 -10.23 -18.50 -2.63
CA LEU A 80 -10.56 -18.83 -4.02
C LEU A 80 -9.74 -20.01 -4.57
N ARG A 81 -8.48 -20.17 -4.13
CA ARG A 81 -7.65 -21.31 -4.52
C ARG A 81 -8.17 -22.62 -3.91
N GLU A 82 -8.64 -22.57 -2.67
CA GLU A 82 -9.24 -23.73 -2.01
C GLU A 82 -10.55 -24.14 -2.67
N GLU A 83 -11.45 -23.18 -2.92
CA GLU A 83 -12.70 -23.42 -3.64
C GLU A 83 -12.45 -24.02 -5.03
N LEU A 84 -11.46 -23.50 -5.77
CA LEU A 84 -11.07 -24.05 -7.07
C LEU A 84 -10.55 -25.49 -6.96
N ALA A 85 -9.81 -25.82 -5.91
CA ALA A 85 -9.31 -27.17 -5.67
C ALA A 85 -10.48 -28.15 -5.38
N GLN A 86 -11.44 -27.73 -4.56
CA GLN A 86 -12.65 -28.51 -4.27
C GLN A 86 -13.47 -28.74 -5.54
N ALA A 87 -13.74 -27.69 -6.33
CA ALA A 87 -14.47 -27.81 -7.58
C ALA A 87 -13.78 -28.76 -8.58
N LYS A 88 -12.44 -28.72 -8.67
CA LYS A 88 -11.68 -29.66 -9.51
C LYS A 88 -11.84 -31.11 -9.04
N ALA A 89 -11.84 -31.35 -7.74
CA ALA A 89 -12.06 -32.68 -7.18
C ALA A 89 -13.47 -33.21 -7.48
N GLU A 90 -14.50 -32.37 -7.32
CA GLU A 90 -15.88 -32.72 -7.66
C GLU A 90 -16.04 -33.07 -9.14
N VAL A 91 -15.46 -32.27 -10.04
CA VAL A 91 -15.48 -32.56 -11.48
C VAL A 91 -14.79 -33.89 -11.79
N ALA A 92 -13.69 -34.22 -11.11
CA ALA A 92 -13.02 -35.51 -11.28
C ALA A 92 -13.91 -36.68 -10.82
N LEU A 93 -14.61 -36.55 -9.69
CA LEU A 93 -15.57 -37.54 -9.21
C LEU A 93 -16.73 -37.73 -10.19
N LEU A 94 -17.32 -36.63 -10.68
CA LEU A 94 -18.41 -36.69 -11.66
C LEU A 94 -17.98 -37.36 -12.97
N ARG A 95 -16.75 -37.09 -13.44
CA ARG A 95 -16.20 -37.78 -14.63
C ARG A 95 -16.09 -39.28 -14.41
N ASN A 96 -15.61 -39.70 -13.24
CA ASN A 96 -15.51 -41.12 -12.89
C ASN A 96 -16.89 -41.77 -12.82
N GLU A 97 -17.88 -41.08 -12.23
CA GLU A 97 -19.25 -41.59 -12.16
C GLU A 97 -19.89 -41.73 -13.54
N VAL A 98 -19.72 -40.73 -14.41
CA VAL A 98 -20.19 -40.82 -15.81
C VAL A 98 -19.55 -42.00 -16.53
N GLN A 99 -18.25 -42.24 -16.31
CA GLN A 99 -17.57 -43.38 -16.92
C GLN A 99 -18.09 -44.71 -16.37
N ALA A 100 -18.32 -44.82 -15.07
CA ALA A 100 -18.92 -46.01 -14.46
C ALA A 100 -20.31 -46.29 -15.04
N ARG A 101 -21.15 -45.27 -15.20
CA ARG A 101 -22.49 -45.41 -15.82
C ARG A 101 -22.41 -45.88 -17.27
N LYS A 102 -21.43 -45.41 -18.05
CA LYS A 102 -21.18 -45.90 -19.42
C LYS A 102 -20.81 -47.38 -19.45
N ASN A 103 -19.95 -47.82 -18.52
CA ASN A 103 -19.57 -49.22 -18.43
C ASN A 103 -20.78 -50.10 -18.08
N VAL A 104 -21.60 -49.71 -17.10
CA VAL A 104 -22.83 -50.42 -16.74
C VAL A 104 -23.81 -50.49 -17.91
N ALA A 105 -23.96 -49.41 -18.67
CA ALA A 105 -24.81 -49.40 -19.86
C ALA A 105 -24.30 -50.40 -20.93
N ALA A 106 -22.98 -50.45 -21.17
CA ALA A 106 -22.38 -51.40 -22.09
C ALA A 106 -22.56 -52.86 -21.63
N GLU A 107 -22.39 -53.14 -20.34
CA GLU A 107 -22.63 -54.48 -19.77
C GLU A 107 -24.08 -54.90 -19.91
N ARG A 108 -25.03 -54.00 -19.62
CA ARG A 108 -26.46 -54.23 -19.82
C ARG A 108 -26.74 -54.61 -21.28
N ASP A 109 -26.20 -53.86 -22.23
CA ASP A 109 -26.44 -54.11 -23.66
C ASP A 109 -25.85 -55.47 -24.08
N GLN A 110 -24.66 -55.84 -23.58
CA GLN A 110 -24.10 -57.18 -23.79
C GLN A 110 -24.99 -58.29 -23.19
N LEU A 111 -25.52 -58.10 -21.99
CA LEU A 111 -26.40 -59.07 -21.36
C LEU A 111 -27.71 -59.24 -22.12
N LEU A 112 -28.29 -58.16 -22.66
CA LEU A 112 -29.48 -58.24 -23.50
C LEU A 112 -29.22 -59.06 -24.78
N ILE A 113 -28.07 -58.86 -25.42
CA ILE A 113 -27.68 -59.64 -26.61
C ILE A 113 -27.52 -61.12 -26.24
N LYS A 114 -26.79 -61.44 -25.16
CA LYS A 114 -26.60 -62.82 -24.70
C LYS A 114 -27.94 -63.49 -24.34
N ASN A 115 -28.83 -62.77 -23.68
CA ASN A 115 -30.16 -63.27 -23.32
C ASN A 115 -30.99 -63.58 -24.58
N ALA A 116 -31.00 -62.69 -25.56
CA ALA A 116 -31.65 -62.92 -26.85
C ALA A 116 -31.09 -64.15 -27.58
N GLN A 117 -29.76 -64.33 -27.59
CA GLN A 117 -29.11 -65.50 -28.17
C GLN A 117 -29.48 -66.80 -27.44
N LEU A 118 -29.49 -66.79 -26.10
CA LEU A 118 -29.90 -67.94 -25.29
C LEU A 118 -31.35 -68.31 -25.55
N LYS A 119 -32.26 -67.32 -25.62
CA LYS A 119 -33.67 -67.54 -25.92
C LYS A 119 -33.86 -68.19 -27.29
N ALA A 120 -33.15 -67.72 -28.32
CA ALA A 120 -33.17 -68.34 -29.65
C ALA A 120 -32.63 -69.79 -29.62
N LYS A 121 -31.56 -70.04 -28.86
CA LYS A 121 -31.00 -71.39 -28.70
C LYS A 121 -31.98 -72.35 -28.01
N ILE A 122 -32.68 -71.90 -26.98
CA ILE A 122 -33.72 -72.71 -26.28
C ILE A 122 -34.83 -73.10 -27.25
N GLN A 123 -35.33 -72.13 -28.03
CA GLN A 123 -36.35 -72.38 -29.06
C GLN A 123 -35.88 -73.41 -30.10
N ASN A 124 -34.64 -73.31 -30.57
CA ASN A 124 -34.07 -74.28 -31.54
C ASN A 124 -33.93 -75.70 -30.98
N LEU A 125 -33.80 -75.84 -29.65
CA LEU A 125 -33.71 -77.14 -28.96
C LEU A 125 -35.10 -77.72 -28.61
N GLY A 126 -36.18 -77.11 -29.10
CA GLY A 126 -37.55 -77.56 -28.82
C GLY A 126 -38.08 -77.15 -27.43
N GLY A 127 -37.34 -76.31 -26.70
CA GLY A 127 -37.81 -75.73 -25.45
C GLY A 127 -38.71 -74.53 -25.72
N THR A 128 -39.83 -74.42 -25.00
CA THR A 128 -40.59 -73.17 -24.94
C THR A 128 -39.86 -72.17 -24.02
N PRO A 129 -39.76 -70.89 -24.43
CA PRO A 129 -39.02 -69.86 -23.71
C PRO A 129 -39.65 -69.47 -22.37
#